data_AF-A0A1J0WFH6-F1
#
_entry.id   AF-A0A1J0WFH6-F1
#
_cell.length_a   1.000
_cell.length_b   1.000
_cell.length_c   1.000
_cell.angle_alpha   90.00
_cell.angle_beta   90.00
_cell.angle_gamma   90.00
#
_symmetry.space_group_name_H-M   'P 1'
#
loop_
_entity.id
_entity.type
_entity.pdbx_description
1 polymer ?
#
loop_
_entity_poly.entity_id
_entity_poly.type
_entity_poly.pdbx_seq_one_letter_code
_entity_poly.pdbx_strand_id
1 'polypeptide(L)'
;MTPAHLIRITTALVVTAGAAQALPVSPSDRATLFAACAGRLSAQETFWGRNATGPRDSAIFDTLTEAALPAAVAYGMPPSVAHNAKFHAWRSHAYLRNDAEFSPDAGRRDRARERLSLELRECDDLIR
;
A
#
# COMPACT_ATOMS: atom_id res chain seq x y z
N MET A 1 31.55 58.67 5.80
CA MET A 1 30.32 58.10 6.40
C MET A 1 29.86 56.98 5.47
N THR A 2 30.10 55.72 5.84
CA THR A 2 29.72 54.51 5.08
C THR A 2 28.80 53.68 5.96
N PRO A 3 27.56 53.36 5.55
CA PRO A 3 26.74 52.43 6.29
C PRO A 3 27.17 50.99 5.94
N ALA A 4 27.60 50.25 6.97
CA ALA A 4 27.88 48.82 6.87
C ALA A 4 26.55 48.04 6.78
N HIS A 5 26.42 47.20 5.74
CA HIS A 5 25.29 46.30 5.57
C HIS A 5 25.40 45.13 6.55
N LEU A 6 24.47 45.09 7.52
CA LEU A 6 24.25 43.95 8.40
C LEU A 6 23.60 42.82 7.61
N ILE A 7 24.40 41.81 7.24
CA ILE A 7 23.91 40.55 6.65
C ILE A 7 23.25 39.74 7.78
N ARG A 8 21.91 39.73 7.81
CA ARG A 8 21.14 38.79 8.64
C ARG A 8 21.13 37.44 7.95
N ILE A 9 21.92 36.49 8.46
CA ILE A 9 21.87 35.08 8.07
C ILE A 9 20.70 34.46 8.83
N THR A 10 19.58 34.25 8.13
CA THR A 10 18.43 33.50 8.67
C THR A 10 18.67 32.02 8.40
N THR A 11 19.09 31.28 9.42
CA THR A 11 19.28 29.81 9.34
C THR A 11 17.90 29.15 9.25
N ALA A 12 17.50 28.72 8.04
CA ALA A 12 16.28 27.95 7.84
C ALA A 12 16.51 26.50 8.28
N LEU A 13 15.93 26.14 9.42
CA LEU A 13 15.90 24.76 9.93
C LEU A 13 14.93 23.95 9.05
N VAL A 14 15.45 23.25 8.04
CA VAL A 14 14.68 22.30 7.24
C VAL A 14 14.47 21.04 8.09
N VAL A 15 13.31 20.95 8.73
CA VAL A 15 12.85 19.70 9.37
C VAL A 15 12.44 18.74 8.25
N THR A 16 13.33 17.82 7.89
CA THR A 16 12.99 16.65 7.08
C THR A 16 12.18 15.69 7.96
N ALA A 17 10.90 15.98 8.15
CA ALA A 17 9.96 15.02 8.71
C ALA A 17 9.80 13.89 7.68
N GLY A 18 10.53 12.79 7.89
CA GLY A 18 10.25 11.54 7.19
C GLY A 18 8.80 11.17 7.46
N ALA A 19 8.02 10.95 6.40
CA ALA A 19 6.64 10.54 6.50
C ALA A 19 6.59 9.13 7.11
N ALA A 20 6.58 9.05 8.45
CA ALA A 20 6.13 7.85 9.13
C ALA A 20 4.69 7.62 8.69
N GLN A 21 4.45 6.54 7.94
CA GLN A 21 3.10 6.12 7.59
C GLN A 21 2.36 5.88 8.91
N ALA A 22 1.45 6.79 9.26
CA ALA A 22 0.69 6.66 10.49
C ALA A 22 -0.08 5.33 10.41
N LEU A 23 0.20 4.42 11.35
CA LEU A 23 -0.50 3.15 11.44
C LEU A 23 -2.01 3.43 11.48
N PRO A 24 -2.85 2.58 10.85
CA PRO A 24 -4.28 2.84 10.75
C PRO A 24 -4.89 2.92 12.15
N VAL A 25 -5.44 4.10 12.47
CA VAL A 25 -5.84 4.44 13.83
C VAL A 25 -7.11 3.69 14.24
N SER A 26 -8.05 3.51 13.29
CA SER A 26 -9.30 2.79 13.57
C SER A 26 -9.22 1.29 13.23
N PRO A 27 -9.99 0.44 13.94
CA PRO A 27 -10.13 -0.98 13.57
C PRO A 27 -10.65 -1.17 12.15
N SER A 28 -11.53 -0.27 11.71
CA SER A 28 -12.05 -0.23 10.34
C SER A 28 -10.94 -0.02 9.31
N ASP A 29 -10.09 0.97 9.51
CA ASP A 29 -8.98 1.24 8.57
C ASP A 29 -8.01 0.05 8.51
N ARG A 30 -7.73 -0.58 9.66
CA ARG A 30 -6.90 -1.80 9.72
C ARG A 30 -7.50 -2.93 8.91
N ALA A 31 -8.78 -3.24 9.12
CA ALA A 31 -9.46 -4.31 8.39
C ALA A 31 -9.49 -4.06 6.87
N THR A 32 -9.72 -2.81 6.44
CA THR A 32 -9.67 -2.44 5.02
C THR A 32 -8.26 -2.53 4.44
N LEU A 33 -7.24 -2.06 5.17
CA LEU A 33 -5.86 -2.12 4.73
C LEU A 33 -5.39 -3.57 4.58
N PHE A 34 -5.64 -4.41 5.59
CA PHE A 34 -5.27 -5.83 5.53
C PHE A 34 -5.97 -6.55 4.39
N ALA A 35 -7.27 -6.31 4.20
CA ALA A 35 -8.03 -6.89 3.10
C ALA A 35 -7.46 -6.46 1.73
N ALA A 36 -7.09 -5.19 1.58
CA ALA A 36 -6.47 -4.69 0.36
C ALA A 36 -5.11 -5.33 0.08
N CYS A 37 -4.26 -5.49 1.10
CA CYS A 37 -2.98 -6.18 0.97
C CYS A 37 -3.15 -7.66 0.63
N ALA A 38 -4.10 -8.35 1.26
CA ALA A 38 -4.45 -9.72 0.87
C ALA A 38 -4.84 -9.81 -0.61
N GLY A 39 -5.63 -8.85 -1.11
CA GLY A 39 -6.03 -8.79 -2.51
C GLY A 39 -4.85 -8.58 -3.47
N ARG A 40 -3.98 -7.60 -3.20
CA ARG A 40 -2.80 -7.30 -4.03
C ARG A 40 -1.85 -8.50 -4.11
N LEU A 41 -1.50 -9.07 -2.97
CA LEU A 41 -0.59 -10.22 -2.88
C LEU A 41 -1.21 -11.47 -3.51
N SER A 42 -2.52 -11.71 -3.33
CA SER A 42 -3.20 -12.83 -3.99
C SER A 42 -3.22 -12.68 -5.52
N ALA A 43 -3.39 -11.47 -6.05
CA ALA A 43 -3.27 -11.21 -7.49
C ALA A 43 -1.84 -11.48 -7.99
N GLN A 44 -0.85 -11.05 -7.20
CA GLN A 44 0.56 -11.27 -7.50
C GLN A 44 0.92 -12.77 -7.55
N GLU A 45 0.47 -13.52 -6.55
CA GLU A 45 0.65 -14.96 -6.42
C GLU A 45 -0.05 -15.73 -7.54
N THR A 46 -1.22 -15.27 -7.98
CA THR A 46 -1.97 -15.83 -9.11
C THR A 46 -1.19 -15.66 -10.41
N PHE A 47 -0.61 -14.47 -10.63
CA PHE A 47 0.19 -14.19 -11.83
C PHE A 47 1.43 -15.07 -11.94
N TRP A 48 2.16 -15.28 -10.83
CA TRP A 48 3.32 -16.17 -10.82
C TRP A 48 2.95 -17.67 -10.84
N GLY A 49 1.68 -18.00 -10.65
CA GLY A 49 1.18 -19.36 -10.55
C GLY A 49 1.63 -20.11 -9.29
N ARG A 50 1.32 -21.40 -9.24
CA ARG A 50 1.60 -22.27 -8.08
C ARG A 50 3.09 -22.47 -7.78
N ASN A 51 3.98 -22.18 -8.75
CA ASN A 51 5.40 -22.51 -8.66
C ASN A 51 6.29 -21.36 -8.18
N ALA A 52 5.72 -20.20 -7.79
CA ALA A 52 6.51 -19.12 -7.21
C ALA A 52 7.16 -19.59 -5.90
N THR A 53 8.48 -19.46 -5.78
CA THR A 53 9.29 -19.88 -4.63
C THR A 53 9.28 -18.88 -3.46
N GLY A 54 8.31 -17.95 -3.43
CA GLY A 54 8.19 -16.90 -2.42
C GLY A 54 7.19 -17.23 -1.30
N PRO A 55 7.27 -16.52 -0.16
CA PRO A 55 6.23 -16.53 0.88
C PRO A 55 4.86 -16.21 0.29
N ARG A 56 3.82 -16.92 0.77
CA ARG A 56 2.42 -16.67 0.38
C ARG A 56 1.80 -15.69 1.37
N ASP A 57 2.28 -14.46 1.33
CA ASP A 57 1.95 -13.42 2.30
C ASP A 57 0.48 -12.97 2.21
N SER A 58 -0.22 -13.29 1.11
CA SER A 58 -1.66 -13.02 1.00
C SER A 58 -2.48 -13.69 2.12
N ALA A 59 -2.10 -14.91 2.52
CA ALA A 59 -2.77 -15.66 3.59
C ALA A 59 -2.56 -15.03 4.97
N ILE A 60 -1.39 -14.42 5.21
CA ILE A 60 -1.10 -13.69 6.46
C ILE A 60 -2.08 -12.53 6.60
N PHE A 61 -2.26 -11.75 5.52
CA PHE A 61 -3.20 -10.63 5.52
C PHE A 61 -4.66 -11.05 5.60
N ASP A 62 -5.03 -12.21 5.06
CA ASP A 62 -6.37 -12.78 5.28
C ASP A 62 -6.60 -13.04 6.77
N THR A 63 -5.65 -13.69 7.45
CA THR A 63 -5.73 -13.91 8.91
C THR A 63 -5.81 -12.60 9.69
N LEU A 64 -5.02 -11.59 9.33
CA LEU A 64 -5.06 -10.27 9.98
C LEU A 64 -6.40 -9.56 9.75
N THR A 65 -6.98 -9.70 8.56
CA THR A 65 -8.31 -9.16 8.23
C THR A 65 -9.37 -9.81 9.11
N GLU A 66 -9.37 -11.15 9.19
CA GLU A 66 -10.30 -11.91 10.04
C GLU A 66 -10.17 -11.53 11.51
N ALA A 67 -8.95 -11.33 12.01
CA ALA A 67 -8.71 -10.90 13.38
C ALA A 67 -9.19 -9.47 13.67
N ALA A 68 -9.08 -8.56 12.69
CA ALA A 68 -9.50 -7.17 12.83
C ALA A 68 -11.02 -6.97 12.66
N LEU A 69 -11.69 -7.86 11.92
CA LEU A 69 -13.08 -7.67 11.49
C LEU A 69 -14.07 -7.53 12.66
N PRO A 70 -14.02 -8.31 13.76
CA PRO A 70 -14.96 -8.14 14.86
C PRO A 70 -14.92 -6.74 15.48
N ALA A 71 -13.71 -6.19 15.68
CA ALA A 71 -13.53 -4.85 16.22
C ALA A 71 -13.97 -3.77 15.22
N ALA A 72 -13.73 -3.97 13.92
CA ALA A 72 -14.21 -3.08 12.87
C ALA A 72 -15.75 -3.02 12.81
N VAL A 73 -16.41 -4.18 12.91
CA VAL A 73 -17.88 -4.27 12.92
C VAL A 73 -18.45 -3.63 14.18
N ALA A 74 -17.85 -3.87 15.35
CA ALA A 74 -18.24 -3.20 16.60
C ALA A 74 -18.04 -1.66 16.52
N TYR A 75 -17.06 -1.21 15.72
CA TYR A 75 -16.81 0.19 15.41
C TYR A 75 -17.75 0.76 14.32
N GLY A 76 -18.68 -0.03 13.80
CA GLY A 76 -19.70 0.41 12.83
C GLY A 76 -19.39 0.12 11.37
N MET A 77 -18.33 -0.63 11.05
CA MET A 77 -18.06 -1.07 9.67
C MET A 77 -19.07 -2.13 9.22
N PRO A 78 -19.74 -1.97 8.07
CA PRO A 78 -20.48 -3.06 7.45
C PRO A 78 -19.52 -4.19 7.01
N PRO A 79 -19.78 -5.47 7.33
CA PRO A 79 -18.88 -6.59 7.00
C PRO A 79 -18.50 -6.70 5.51
N SER A 80 -19.39 -6.27 4.62
CA SER A 80 -19.16 -6.26 3.17
C SER A 80 -18.02 -5.33 2.74
N VAL A 81 -17.69 -4.30 3.53
CA VAL A 81 -16.64 -3.33 3.19
C VAL A 81 -15.27 -4.00 3.12
N ALA A 82 -14.91 -4.81 4.13
CA ALA A 82 -13.63 -5.52 4.13
C ALA A 82 -13.55 -6.55 2.99
N HIS A 83 -14.62 -7.31 2.76
CA HIS A 83 -14.68 -8.25 1.64
C HIS A 83 -14.52 -7.57 0.27
N ASN A 84 -15.21 -6.45 0.06
CA ASN A 84 -15.10 -5.69 -1.18
C ASN A 84 -13.71 -5.07 -1.35
N ALA A 85 -13.07 -4.64 -0.26
CA ALA A 85 -11.71 -4.09 -0.32
C ALA A 85 -10.71 -5.10 -0.90
N LYS A 86 -10.76 -6.36 -0.46
CA LYS A 86 -9.92 -7.43 -1.03
C LYS A 86 -10.17 -7.62 -2.53
N PHE A 87 -11.44 -7.76 -2.92
CA PHE A 87 -11.81 -7.97 -4.32
C PHE A 87 -11.37 -6.81 -5.22
N HIS A 88 -11.63 -5.57 -4.82
CA HIS A 88 -11.25 -4.39 -5.58
C HIS A 88 -9.73 -4.24 -5.70
N ALA A 89 -8.99 -4.49 -4.62
CA ALA A 89 -7.55 -4.46 -4.62
C ALA A 89 -6.95 -5.54 -5.53
N TRP A 90 -7.47 -6.77 -5.46
CA TRP A 90 -7.08 -7.87 -6.35
C TRP A 90 -7.28 -7.50 -7.82
N ARG A 91 -8.48 -7.04 -8.18
CA ARG A 91 -8.84 -6.67 -9.57
C ARG A 91 -7.94 -5.54 -10.09
N SER A 92 -7.73 -4.50 -9.28
CA SER A 92 -6.90 -3.36 -9.66
C SER A 92 -5.45 -3.76 -9.86
N HIS A 93 -4.89 -4.57 -8.95
CA HIS A 93 -3.52 -5.05 -9.03
C HIS A 93 -3.31 -5.99 -10.22
N ALA A 94 -4.28 -6.86 -10.53
CA ALA A 94 -4.25 -7.71 -11.72
C ALA A 94 -4.25 -6.89 -13.02
N TYR A 95 -5.03 -5.80 -13.11
CA TYR A 95 -4.99 -4.91 -14.26
C TYR A 95 -3.66 -4.18 -14.39
N LEU A 96 -3.12 -3.65 -13.29
CA LEU A 96 -1.79 -3.05 -13.30
C LEU A 96 -0.72 -4.04 -13.78
N ARG A 97 -0.81 -5.29 -13.33
CA ARG A 97 0.11 -6.35 -13.77
C ARG A 97 -0.03 -6.62 -15.27
N ASN A 98 -1.25 -6.63 -15.81
CA ASN A 98 -1.48 -6.78 -17.24
C ASN A 98 -0.88 -5.61 -18.03
N ASP A 99 -1.11 -4.36 -17.59
CA ASP A 99 -0.54 -3.17 -18.21
C ASP A 99 1.00 -3.18 -18.17
N ALA A 100 1.60 -3.61 -17.05
CA ALA A 100 3.04 -3.69 -16.86
C ALA A 100 3.74 -4.70 -17.78
N GLU A 101 3.03 -5.78 -18.15
CA GLU A 101 3.57 -6.87 -18.96
C GLU A 101 3.26 -6.69 -20.44
N PHE A 102 2.02 -6.35 -20.77
CA PHE A 102 1.47 -6.48 -22.12
C PHE A 102 1.12 -5.17 -22.81
N SER A 103 1.20 -4.01 -22.14
CA SER A 103 0.83 -2.76 -22.79
C SER A 103 1.80 -2.41 -23.93
N PRO A 104 1.30 -1.98 -25.11
CA PRO A 104 2.16 -1.54 -26.21
C PRO A 104 2.79 -0.14 -25.95
N ASP A 105 2.26 0.61 -24.98
CA ASP A 105 2.78 1.91 -24.57
C ASP A 105 3.87 1.72 -23.51
N ALA A 106 5.11 2.07 -23.85
CA ALA A 106 6.25 1.91 -22.95
C ALA A 106 6.10 2.73 -21.65
N GLY A 107 5.57 3.96 -21.74
CA GLY A 107 5.34 4.80 -20.58
C GLY A 107 4.25 4.23 -19.67
N ARG A 108 3.21 3.60 -20.22
CA ARG A 108 2.18 2.91 -19.43
C ARG A 108 2.78 1.71 -18.69
N ARG A 109 3.60 0.90 -19.37
CA ARG A 109 4.30 -0.24 -18.74
C ARG A 109 5.14 0.21 -17.55
N ASP A 110 5.95 1.25 -17.73
CA ASP A 110 6.89 1.70 -16.70
C ASP A 110 6.16 2.25 -15.47
N ARG A 111 5.12 3.08 -15.67
CA ARG A 111 4.28 3.55 -14.57
C ARG A 111 3.56 2.42 -13.85
N ALA A 112 3.07 1.41 -14.59
CA ALA A 112 2.41 0.25 -13.98
C ALA A 112 3.40 -0.57 -13.13
N ARG A 113 4.63 -0.77 -13.60
CA ARG A 113 5.69 -1.46 -12.83
C ARG A 113 6.06 -0.71 -11.55
N GLU A 114 6.25 0.60 -11.66
CA GLU A 114 6.53 1.45 -10.50
C GLU A 114 5.40 1.35 -9.47
N ARG A 115 4.14 1.45 -9.92
CA ARG A 115 2.97 1.35 -9.05
C ARG A 115 2.86 -0.01 -8.38
N LEU A 116 3.06 -1.11 -9.13
CA LEU A 116 3.05 -2.47 -8.56
C LEU A 116 4.12 -2.62 -7.49
N SER A 117 5.33 -2.12 -7.74
CA SER A 117 6.43 -2.18 -6.79
C SER A 117 6.15 -1.39 -5.53
N LEU A 118 5.54 -0.21 -5.65
CA LEU A 118 5.09 0.58 -4.51
C LEU A 118 4.03 -0.14 -3.69
N GLU A 119 2.97 -0.64 -4.34
CA GLU A 119 1.85 -1.28 -3.64
C GLU A 119 2.22 -2.56 -2.88
N LEU A 120 3.20 -3.31 -3.38
CA LEU A 120 3.73 -4.49 -2.70
C LEU A 120 4.64 -4.10 -1.53
N ARG A 121 5.53 -3.12 -1.71
CA ARG A 121 6.35 -2.60 -0.60
C ARG A 121 5.50 -2.08 0.56
N GLU A 122 4.45 -1.32 0.26
CA GLU A 122 3.49 -0.85 1.28
C GLU A 122 2.88 -1.99 2.10
N CYS A 123 2.68 -3.17 1.51
CA CYS A 123 2.19 -4.33 2.23
C CYS A 123 3.31 -5.05 2.98
N ASP A 124 4.49 -5.20 2.38
CA ASP A 124 5.64 -5.83 3.03
C ASP A 124 6.05 -5.08 4.31
N ASP A 125 6.03 -3.74 4.28
CA ASP A 125 6.36 -2.85 5.41
C ASP A 125 5.43 -3.02 6.62
N LEU A 126 4.26 -3.67 6.46
CA LEU A 126 3.33 -3.95 7.56
C LEU A 126 3.65 -5.24 8.32
N ILE A 127 4.43 -6.15 7.72
CA ILE A 127 4.69 -7.49 8.26
C ILE A 127 6.18 -7.81 8.41
N ARG A 128 7.10 -6.90 8.06
CA ARG A 128 8.56 -7.08 8.11
C ARG A 128 9.27 -5.90 8.74
#